data_AF-A0A3A4WJF4-F1
#
_entry.id   AF-A0A3A4WJF4-F1
#
_cell.length_a   1.000
_cell.length_b   1.000
_cell.length_c   1.000
_cell.angle_alpha   90.00
_cell.angle_beta   90.00
_cell.angle_gamma   90.00
#
_symmetry.space_group_name_H-M   'P 1'
#
loop_
_entity.id
_entity.type
_entity.pdbx_description
1 polymer ?
#
loop_
_entity_poly.entity_id
_entity_poly.type
_entity_poly.pdbx_seq_one_letter_code
_entity_poly.pdbx_strand_id
1 'polypeptide(L)' 'MSISTVDSKKRIVLPGGRPGDVFDVQQEAEGRFLLIRLEKPERAERMSRKECMEAMRKAPLRSMMTWEKLREQTRET' A
#
# COMPACT_ATOMS: atom_id res chain seq x y z
N MET A 1 12.84 -5.32 -26.25
CA MET A 1 12.49 -4.07 -25.54
C MET A 1 11.09 -3.66 -25.96
N SER A 2 10.13 -3.62 -25.04
CA SER A 2 8.78 -3.13 -25.34
C SER A 2 8.72 -1.62 -25.11
N ILE A 3 8.46 -0.85 -26.16
CA ILE A 3 8.22 0.60 -26.07
C ILE A 3 6.72 0.81 -25.93
N SER A 4 6.30 1.56 -24.91
CA SER A 4 4.91 1.95 -24.70
C SER A 4 4.73 3.44 -24.97
N THR A 5 3.72 3.79 -25.76
CA THR A 5 3.34 5.18 -26.02
C THR A 5 2.36 5.67 -24.96
N VAL A 6 2.50 6.93 -24.57
CA VAL A 6 1.62 7.59 -23.61
C VAL A 6 0.25 7.88 -24.25
N ASP A 7 -0.82 7.53 -23.54
CA ASP A 7 -2.19 7.82 -23.96
C ASP A 7 -2.55 9.30 -23.78
N SER A 8 -3.72 9.71 -24.29
CA SER A 8 -4.22 11.10 -24.16
C SER A 8 -4.41 11.56 -22.71
N LYS A 9 -4.45 10.63 -21.75
CA LYS A 9 -4.58 10.87 -20.31
C LYS A 9 -3.25 10.85 -19.57
N LYS A 10 -2.12 10.87 -20.30
CA LYS A 10 -0.76 10.83 -19.75
C LYS A 10 -0.44 9.53 -18.99
N ARG A 11 -1.01 8.41 -19.41
CA ARG A 11 -0.77 7.08 -18.82
C ARG A 11 -0.13 6.16 -19.84
N ILE A 12 0.46 5.07 -19.37
CA ILE A 12 1.00 4.00 -20.21
C ILE A 12 0.40 2.66 -19.80
N VAL A 13 0.33 1.73 -20.76
CA VAL A 13 0.08 0.33 -20.47
C VAL A 13 1.43 -0.36 -20.30
N LEU A 14 1.61 -1.05 -19.18
CA LEU A 14 2.80 -1.84 -18.88
C LEU A 14 2.47 -3.33 -19.07
N PRO A 15 2.87 -3.96 -20.19
CA PRO A 15 2.65 -5.38 -20.40
C PRO A 15 3.34 -6.20 -19.30
N GLY A 16 2.58 -7.01 -18.55
CA GLY A 16 3.13 -7.81 -17.45
C GLY A 16 3.33 -7.07 -16.12
N GLY A 17 2.91 -5.81 -16.02
CA GLY A 17 2.81 -5.10 -14.75
C GLY A 17 1.71 -5.69 -13.86
N ARG A 18 1.95 -5.75 -12.55
CA ARG A 18 1.00 -6.18 -11.53
C ARG A 18 0.72 -5.02 -10.56
N PRO A 19 -0.49 -4.95 -9.98
CA PRO A 19 -0.80 -3.94 -8.97
C PRO A 19 0.25 -3.87 -7.84
N GLY A 20 0.65 -2.64 -7.53
CA GLY A 20 1.63 -2.32 -6.50
C GLY A 20 3.08 -2.52 -6.90
N ASP A 21 3.41 -2.97 -8.12
CA ASP A 21 4.78 -2.87 -8.65
C ASP A 21 5.28 -1.43 -8.55
N VAL A 22 6.57 -1.29 -8.24
CA VAL A 22 7.22 0.02 -8.11
C VAL A 22 8.27 0.11 -9.21
N PHE A 23 8.36 1.26 -9.85
CA PHE A 23 9.33 1.53 -10.90
C PHE A 23 10.12 2.77 -10.55
N ASP A 24 11.44 2.71 -10.73
CA ASP A 24 12.27 3.90 -10.79
C ASP A 24 12.14 4.50 -12.20
N VAL A 25 11.94 5.82 -12.26
CA VAL A 25 11.66 6.55 -13.50
C VAL A 25 12.85 7.44 -13.81
N GLN A 26 13.53 7.13 -14.90
CA GLN A 26 14.73 7.88 -15.33
C GLN A 26 14.48 8.51 -16.69
N GLN A 27 14.88 9.78 -16.85
CA GLN A 27 14.81 10.44 -18.14
C GLN A 27 16.09 10.16 -18.93
N GLU A 28 15.99 9.38 -20.01
CA GLU A 28 17.14 9.11 -20.89
C GLU A 28 17.38 10.22 -21.90
N ALA A 29 16.30 10.87 -22.36
CA ALA A 29 16.35 11.99 -23.29
C ALA A 29 15.06 12.81 -23.20
N GLU A 30 15.01 13.94 -23.92
CA GLU A 30 13.79 14.72 -24.04
C GLU A 30 12.64 13.85 -24.60
N GLY A 31 11.55 13.75 -23.83
CA GLY A 31 10.39 12.92 -24.17
C GLY A 31 10.59 11.40 -24.05
N ARG A 32 11.76 10.89 -23.62
CA ARG A 32 12.01 9.46 -23.43
C ARG A 32 12.34 9.13 -21.98
N PHE A 33 11.56 8.20 -21.42
CA PHE A 33 11.70 7.74 -20.05
C PHE A 33 11.98 6.24 -20.01
N LEU A 34 12.95 5.86 -19.20
CA LEU A 34 13.25 4.49 -18.83
C LEU A 34 12.54 4.16 -17.52
N LEU A 35 11.86 3.02 -17.48
CA LEU A 35 11.16 2.51 -16.31
C LEU A 35 11.85 1.24 -15.82
N ILE A 36 12.49 1.30 -14.67
CA ILE A 36 13.21 0.18 -14.08
C ILE A 36 12.32 -0.43 -13.01
N ARG A 37 11.84 -1.66 -13.22
CA ARG A 37 11.03 -2.37 -12.21
C ARG A 37 11.90 -2.66 -10.99
N LEU A 38 11.51 -2.13 -9.85
CA LEU A 38 12.16 -2.43 -8.59
C LEU A 38 11.60 -3.72 -8.02
N GLU A 39 12.48 -4.60 -7.55
CA GLU A 39 12.06 -5.72 -6.73
C GLU A 39 11.46 -5.20 -5.43
N LYS A 40 10.25 -5.67 -5.11
CA LYS A 40 9.68 -5.36 -3.81
C LYS A 40 10.55 -6.02 -2.76
N PRO A 41 10.96 -5.31 -1.70
CA PRO A 41 11.50 -6.00 -0.56
C PRO A 41 10.47 -7.03 -0.10
N GLU A 42 10.96 -8.22 0.21
CA GLU A 42 10.10 -9.28 0.71
C GLU A 42 9.30 -8.73 1.89
N ARG A 43 7.97 -8.80 1.81
CA ARG A 43 7.13 -8.26 2.87
C ARG A 43 7.49 -9.02 4.14
N ALA A 44 7.76 -8.28 5.22
CA ALA A 44 7.91 -8.88 6.53
C ALA A 44 6.77 -9.87 6.79
N GLU A 45 7.11 -11.01 7.39
CA GLU A 45 6.14 -12.05 7.70
C GLU A 45 4.93 -11.44 8.41
N ARG A 46 3.75 -11.73 7.89
CA ARG A 46 2.52 -11.25 8.51
C ARG A 46 2.33 -12.00 9.81
N MET A 47 2.13 -11.24 10.89
CA MET A 47 1.66 -11.81 12.15
C MET A 47 0.40 -12.65 11.89
N SER A 48 0.37 -13.86 12.41
CA SER A 48 -0.82 -14.69 12.46
C SER A 48 -1.92 -13.94 13.21
N ARG A 49 -3.18 -14.35 12.97
CA ARG A 49 -4.33 -13.79 13.68
C ARG A 49 -4.14 -13.83 15.21
N LYS A 50 -3.55 -14.91 15.73
CA LYS A 50 -3.28 -15.08 17.16
C LYS A 50 -2.26 -14.04 17.67
N GLU A 51 -1.18 -13.84 16.93
CA GLU A 51 -0.14 -12.86 17.27
C GLU A 51 -0.68 -11.43 17.21
N CYS A 52 -1.49 -11.09 16.20
CA CYS A 52 -2.18 -9.81 16.13
C CYS A 52 -3.07 -9.57 17.36
N MET A 53 -3.85 -10.57 17.78
CA MET A 53 -4.72 -10.44 18.95
C MET A 53 -3.94 -10.26 20.25
N GLU A 54 -2.84 -11.00 20.42
CA GLU A 54 -1.96 -10.84 21.58
C GLU A 54 -1.26 -9.46 21.59
N ALA A 55 -0.80 -8.98 20.43
CA ALA A 55 -0.21 -7.65 20.30
C ALA A 55 -1.23 -6.56 20.66
N MET A 56 -2.48 -6.65 20.18
CA MET A 56 -3.55 -5.72 20.52
C MET A 56 -3.88 -5.72 22.03
N ARG A 57 -3.84 -6.89 22.70
CA ARG A 57 -4.05 -6.98 24.16
C ARG A 57 -2.92 -6.33 24.96
N LYS A 58 -1.67 -6.50 24.50
CA LYS A 58 -0.47 -5.96 25.14
C LYS A 58 -0.20 -4.49 24.82
N ALA A 59 -0.87 -3.94 23.81
CA ALA A 59 -0.67 -2.57 23.39
C ALA A 59 -0.91 -1.58 24.56
N PRO A 60 -0.01 -0.61 24.78
CA PRO A 60 -0.16 0.37 25.84
C PRO A 60 -1.34 1.31 25.58
N LEU A 61 -1.61 1.60 24.31
CA LEU A 61 -2.78 2.34 23.86
C LEU A 61 -3.91 1.36 23.56
N ARG A 62 -4.70 1.06 24.58
CA ARG A 62 -5.92 0.26 24.48
C ARG A 62 -7.11 1.06 24.97
N SER A 63 -8.28 0.84 24.36
CA SER A 63 -9.53 1.39 24.89
C SER A 63 -9.73 0.86 26.31
N MET A 64 -9.85 1.77 27.27
CA MET A 64 -10.19 1.41 28.66
C MET A 64 -11.70 1.21 28.86
N MET A 65 -12.51 1.48 27.83
CA MET A 65 -13.95 1.36 27.86
C MET A 65 -14.42 0.27 26.91
N THR A 66 -15.50 -0.41 27.27
CA THR A 66 -16.15 -1.37 26.37
C THR A 66 -16.81 -0.64 25.20
N TRP A 67 -17.03 -1.38 24.12
CA TRP A 67 -17.68 -0.85 22.92
C TRP A 67 -19.07 -0.29 23.22
N GLU A 68 -19.82 -0.90 24.14
CA GLU A 68 -21.15 -0.44 24.54
C GLU A 68 -21.09 0.95 25.18
N LYS A 69 -20.14 1.17 26.10
CA LYS A 69 -19.92 2.47 26.75
C LYS A 69 -19.44 3.54 25.77
N LEU A 70 -18.56 3.16 24.85
CA LEU A 70 -18.12 4.07 23.80
C LEU A 70 -19.29 4.48 22.90
N ARG A 71 -20.12 3.51 22.50
CA ARG A 71 -21.29 3.73 21.65
C ARG A 71 -22.31 4.67 22.30
N GLU A 72 -22.55 4.55 23.60
CA GLU A 72 -23.42 5.46 24.36
C GLU A 72 -22.91 6.90 24.34
N GLN A 73 -21.59 7.11 24.41
CA GLN A 73 -20.97 8.43 24.41
C GLN A 73 -20.90 9.08 23.03
N THR A 74 -20.74 8.28 21.97
CA THR A 74 -20.57 8.78 20.60
C THR A 74 -21.88 8.99 19.84
N ARG A 75 -23.03 8.66 20.43
CA ARG A 75 -24.33 9.02 19.86
C ARG A 75 -24.67 10.43 20.32
N GLU A 76 -24.47 11.41 19.44
CA GLU A 76 -25.30 12.62 19.45
C GLU A 76 -26.76 12.16 19.38
N THR A 77 -27.56 12.58 20.38
CA THR A 77 -29.03 12.57 20.32
C THR A 77 -29.54 13.29 19.09
#